data_AF-A0A517W0B7-F1
#
_entry.id   AF-A0A517W0B7-F1
#
_cell.length_a   1.000
_cell.length_b   1.000
_cell.length_c   1.000
_cell.angle_alpha   90.00
_cell.angle_beta   90.00
_cell.angle_gamma   90.00
#
_symmetry.space_group_name_H-M   'P 1'
#
loop_
_entity.id
_entity.type
_entity.pdbx_description
1 polymer ?
#
loop_
_entity_poly.entity_id
_entity_poly.type
_entity_poly.pdbx_seq_one_letter_code
_entity_poly.pdbx_strand_id
1 'polypeptide(L)'
;MPVIRMILCGALLALFSGCGGVSDAPDRRIVKGIVTLNGEPLEGAAIRFLPQPTGPVAAGKVKNGMYEISNKGGVPLGKHRVEIKGIPILPDDTDGKSLGEIDAATKPAISIPEKYHTNSELEATVEAGSEPFIVDFELKE
;
A
#
# COMPACT_ATOMS: atom_id res chain seq x y z
N MET A 1 -19.04 -56.15 -48.47
CA MET A 1 -20.12 -56.63 -47.57
C MET A 1 -20.04 -55.81 -46.29
N PRO A 2 -21.17 -55.29 -45.79
CA PRO A 2 -21.25 -54.01 -45.10
C PRO A 2 -21.15 -54.16 -43.58
N VAL A 3 -20.70 -53.10 -42.89
CA VAL A 3 -21.40 -52.58 -41.70
C VAL A 3 -21.03 -51.11 -41.52
N ILE A 4 -22.00 -50.26 -41.84
CA ILE A 4 -22.06 -48.84 -41.51
C ILE A 4 -23.01 -48.72 -40.30
N ARG A 5 -22.88 -47.61 -39.53
CA ARG A 5 -23.77 -47.11 -38.45
C ARG A 5 -23.56 -47.76 -37.06
N MET A 6 -23.55 -47.06 -35.92
CA MET A 6 -23.71 -45.64 -35.52
C MET A 6 -23.59 -45.62 -33.97
N ILE A 7 -23.16 -44.51 -33.35
CA ILE A 7 -23.41 -44.11 -31.93
C ILE A 7 -22.47 -44.83 -30.91
N LEU A 8 -21.67 -44.20 -30.03
CA LEU A 8 -22.04 -43.24 -28.98
C LEU A 8 -20.81 -42.53 -28.38
N CYS A 9 -21.02 -41.28 -27.98
CA CYS A 9 -20.21 -40.40 -27.13
C CYS A 9 -19.23 -41.04 -26.14
N GLY A 10 -18.03 -40.46 -26.04
CA GLY A 10 -17.09 -40.75 -24.95
C GLY A 10 -15.94 -39.74 -24.84
N ALA A 11 -16.21 -38.46 -25.10
CA ALA A 11 -15.27 -37.38 -24.79
C ALA A 11 -15.28 -37.15 -23.27
N LEU A 12 -14.32 -37.72 -22.54
CA LEU A 12 -14.02 -37.31 -21.16
C LEU A 12 -12.73 -36.49 -21.17
N LEU A 13 -12.87 -35.28 -21.71
CA LEU A 13 -11.89 -34.21 -21.61
C LEU A 13 -11.71 -33.82 -20.15
N ALA A 14 -10.43 -33.68 -19.78
CA ALA A 14 -9.94 -33.19 -18.51
C ALA A 14 -10.69 -31.94 -18.02
N LEU A 15 -11.37 -32.07 -16.88
CA LEU A 15 -11.82 -30.94 -16.07
C LEU A 15 -10.93 -30.84 -14.82
N PHE A 16 -9.65 -30.52 -15.04
CA PHE A 16 -8.87 -29.80 -14.03
C PHE A 16 -9.13 -28.32 -14.21
N SER A 17 -10.36 -27.89 -13.88
CA SER A 17 -10.71 -26.47 -13.84
C SER A 17 -10.38 -25.93 -12.46
N GLY A 18 -9.14 -25.46 -12.34
CA GLY A 18 -8.71 -24.31 -11.53
C GLY A 18 -9.31 -24.16 -10.13
N CYS A 19 -8.51 -24.53 -9.12
CA CYS A 19 -8.50 -23.80 -7.85
C CYS A 19 -7.86 -22.43 -8.11
N GLY A 20 -8.63 -21.52 -8.69
CA GLY A 20 -8.27 -20.12 -8.89
C GLY A 20 -9.35 -19.29 -8.21
N GLY A 21 -9.33 -19.26 -6.88
CA GLY A 21 -10.22 -18.39 -6.13
C GLY A 21 -9.97 -16.95 -6.54
N VAL A 22 -10.88 -16.39 -7.33
CA VAL A 22 -10.98 -14.96 -7.53
C VAL A 22 -11.27 -14.39 -6.16
N SER A 23 -10.21 -13.89 -5.52
CA SER A 23 -10.34 -13.10 -4.31
C SER A 23 -11.04 -11.81 -4.71
N ASP A 24 -12.20 -11.49 -4.11
CA ASP A 24 -12.89 -10.20 -4.27
C ASP A 24 -12.07 -9.00 -3.73
N ALA A 25 -10.84 -9.24 -3.25
CA ALA A 25 -9.93 -8.17 -2.87
C ALA A 25 -9.42 -7.43 -4.12
N PRO A 26 -9.36 -6.08 -4.08
CA PRO A 26 -8.78 -5.30 -5.17
C PRO A 26 -7.31 -5.70 -5.37
N ASP A 27 -6.89 -5.73 -6.63
CA ASP A 27 -5.49 -5.90 -6.99
C ASP A 27 -4.64 -4.83 -6.29
N ARG A 28 -3.42 -5.21 -5.92
CA ARG A 28 -2.49 -4.38 -5.16
C ARG A 28 -1.11 -4.41 -5.76
N ARG A 29 -0.35 -3.36 -5.48
CA ARG A 29 1.06 -3.25 -5.86
C ARG A 29 1.86 -2.67 -4.71
N ILE A 30 3.07 -3.20 -4.52
CA ILE A 30 4.04 -2.62 -3.58
C ILE A 30 4.35 -1.20 -4.04
N VAL A 31 4.23 -0.22 -3.14
CA VAL A 31 4.57 1.18 -3.41
C VAL A 31 5.73 1.59 -2.53
N LYS A 32 6.71 2.28 -3.08
CA LYS A 32 7.84 2.84 -2.34
C LYS A 32 8.20 4.22 -2.87
N GLY A 33 8.98 4.95 -2.10
CA GLY A 33 9.52 6.23 -2.57
C GLY A 33 10.16 7.02 -1.45
N ILE A 34 10.42 8.28 -1.76
CA ILE A 34 11.08 9.26 -0.91
C ILE A 34 10.08 10.37 -0.58
N VAL A 35 10.07 10.81 0.67
CA VAL A 35 9.35 11.98 1.15
C VAL A 35 10.36 12.97 1.70
N THR A 36 10.29 14.21 1.24
CA THR A 36 11.10 15.32 1.75
C THR A 36 10.20 16.42 2.29
N LEU A 37 10.70 17.20 3.24
CA LEU A 37 10.08 18.44 3.70
C LEU A 37 11.11 19.56 3.61
N ASN A 38 10.79 20.62 2.88
CA ASN A 38 11.69 21.76 2.65
C ASN A 38 13.08 21.35 2.09
N GLY A 39 13.12 20.25 1.31
CA GLY A 39 14.35 19.72 0.72
C GLY A 39 15.13 18.75 1.60
N GLU A 40 14.70 18.51 2.85
CA GLU A 40 15.33 17.56 3.76
C GLU A 40 14.55 16.23 3.81
N PRO A 41 15.22 15.06 3.93
CA PRO A 41 14.55 13.78 4.10
C PRO A 41 13.61 13.79 5.32
N LEU A 42 12.35 13.41 5.12
CA LEU A 42 11.37 13.43 6.18
C LEU A 42 11.56 12.24 7.14
N GLU A 43 11.82 12.53 8.42
CA GLU A 43 11.83 11.52 9.48
C GLU A 43 10.57 11.59 10.34
N GLY A 44 10.13 10.43 10.85
CA GLY A 44 9.04 10.39 11.82
C GLY A 44 7.68 10.77 11.23
N ALA A 45 7.35 10.20 10.08
CA ALA A 45 6.03 10.38 9.47
C ALA A 45 5.38 9.04 9.13
N ALA A 46 4.06 9.07 8.97
CA ALA A 46 3.29 8.01 8.37
C ALA A 46 2.66 8.53 7.07
N ILE A 47 2.73 7.73 6.03
CA ILE A 47 2.08 7.98 4.75
C ILE A 47 0.89 7.03 4.59
N ARG A 48 -0.24 7.55 4.11
CA ARG A 48 -1.48 6.82 3.90
C ARG A 48 -1.99 7.04 2.48
N PHE A 49 -2.38 5.96 1.83
CA PHE A 49 -3.04 5.97 0.53
C PHE A 49 -4.52 5.66 0.74
N LEU A 50 -5.37 6.67 0.51
CA LEU A 50 -6.82 6.58 0.65
C LEU A 50 -7.42 6.41 -0.74
N PRO A 51 -7.97 5.24 -1.09
CA PRO A 51 -8.54 4.99 -2.41
C PRO A 51 -9.70 5.93 -2.74
N GLN A 52 -9.83 6.25 -4.03
CA GLN A 52 -10.94 7.00 -4.61
C GLN A 52 -11.52 6.20 -5.80
N PRO A 53 -12.75 5.64 -5.69
CA PRO A 53 -13.70 5.73 -4.57
C PRO A 53 -13.23 5.02 -3.30
N THR A 54 -13.86 5.31 -2.17
CA THR A 54 -13.48 4.81 -0.83
C THR A 54 -13.29 3.30 -0.81
N GLY A 55 -12.16 2.86 -0.27
CA GLY A 55 -11.80 1.45 -0.17
C GLY A 55 -10.76 1.19 0.92
N PRO A 56 -10.10 0.02 0.89
CA PRO A 56 -9.11 -0.35 1.89
C PRO A 56 -7.90 0.59 1.90
N VAL A 57 -7.70 1.33 2.99
CA VAL A 57 -6.55 2.21 3.17
C VAL A 57 -5.28 1.40 3.35
N ALA A 58 -4.22 1.81 2.66
CA ALA A 58 -2.87 1.29 2.86
C ALA A 58 -1.98 2.36 3.50
N ALA A 59 -1.07 1.97 4.38
CA ALA A 59 -0.25 2.92 5.13
C ALA A 59 1.15 2.35 5.40
N GLY A 60 2.14 3.24 5.44
CA GLY A 60 3.52 2.93 5.75
C GLY A 60 4.13 3.97 6.67
N LYS A 61 5.23 3.60 7.35
CA LYS A 61 6.06 4.54 8.09
C LYS A 61 7.12 5.10 7.14
N VAL A 62 7.40 6.39 7.26
CA VAL A 62 8.52 7.06 6.62
C VAL A 62 9.70 7.04 7.59
N LYS A 63 10.83 6.46 7.16
CA LYS A 63 12.08 6.39 7.91
C LYS A 63 13.22 6.88 7.03
N ASN A 64 14.02 7.82 7.51
CA ASN A 64 15.12 8.43 6.76
C ASN A 64 14.67 8.97 5.38
N GLY A 65 13.49 9.59 5.33
CA GLY A 65 12.85 10.05 4.10
C GLY A 65 12.29 8.94 3.21
N MET A 66 12.50 7.66 3.50
CA MET A 66 12.05 6.56 2.64
C MET A 66 10.80 5.89 3.21
N TYR A 67 9.92 5.41 2.33
CA TYR A 67 8.79 4.58 2.72
C TYR A 67 8.63 3.41 1.76
N GLU A 68 8.07 2.32 2.28
CA GLU A 68 7.64 1.17 1.50
C GLU A 68 6.34 0.62 2.11
N ILE A 69 5.36 0.34 1.26
CA ILE A 69 4.07 -0.26 1.61
C ILE A 69 3.96 -1.58 0.86
N SER A 70 4.34 -2.65 1.54
CA SER A 70 4.25 -4.04 1.04
C SER A 70 3.28 -4.90 1.85
N ASN A 71 2.73 -4.38 2.96
CA ASN A 71 1.78 -5.09 3.79
C ASN A 71 0.49 -5.43 3.03
N LYS A 72 -0.02 -6.65 3.23
CA LYS A 72 -1.21 -7.18 2.52
C LYS A 72 -1.07 -7.12 0.97
N GLY A 73 0.14 -7.14 0.44
CA GLY A 73 0.41 -7.04 -1.00
C GLY A 73 0.54 -5.60 -1.53
N GLY A 74 0.47 -4.59 -0.65
CA GLY A 74 0.70 -3.19 -0.97
C GLY A 74 -0.56 -2.35 -1.12
N VAL A 75 -0.46 -1.29 -1.90
CA VAL A 75 -1.53 -0.30 -2.12
C VAL A 75 -2.48 -0.83 -3.20
N PRO A 76 -3.81 -0.72 -3.03
CA PRO A 76 -4.75 -1.04 -4.10
C PRO A 76 -4.42 -0.30 -5.40
N LEU A 77 -4.75 -0.88 -6.53
CA LEU A 77 -4.63 -0.18 -7.82
C LEU A 77 -5.66 0.95 -7.93
N GLY A 78 -5.33 1.98 -8.71
CA GLY A 78 -6.22 3.11 -9.01
C GLY A 78 -5.82 4.42 -8.32
N LYS A 79 -6.76 5.37 -8.32
CA LYS A 79 -6.54 6.73 -7.81
C LYS A 79 -6.64 6.76 -6.28
N HIS A 80 -5.69 7.46 -5.66
CA HIS A 80 -5.62 7.63 -4.20
C HIS A 80 -5.38 9.09 -3.85
N ARG A 81 -6.04 9.57 -2.81
CA ARG A 81 -5.57 10.74 -2.06
C ARG A 81 -4.49 10.27 -1.09
N VAL A 82 -3.37 10.97 -1.05
CA VAL A 82 -2.22 10.61 -0.21
C VAL A 82 -2.19 11.55 0.99
N GLU A 83 -2.14 11.02 2.21
CA GLU A 83 -2.04 11.82 3.43
C GLU A 83 -0.73 11.49 4.13
N ILE A 84 0.02 12.51 4.50
CA ILE A 84 1.28 12.41 5.23
C ILE A 84 1.11 13.13 6.56
N LYS A 85 1.37 12.40 7.66
CA LYS A 85 1.21 12.89 9.03
C LYS A 85 2.48 12.62 9.82
N GLY A 86 2.95 13.62 10.57
CA GLY A 86 4.00 13.41 11.57
C GLY A 86 3.53 12.46 12.68
N ILE A 87 4.38 11.51 13.02
CA ILE A 87 4.17 10.58 14.14
C ILE A 87 5.38 10.66 15.09
N PRO A 88 5.18 10.44 16.40
CA PRO A 88 6.31 10.37 17.32
C PRO A 88 7.26 9.22 16.94
N ILE A 89 8.57 9.45 17.05
CA ILE A 89 9.58 8.40 16.86
C ILE A 89 9.85 7.78 18.21
N LEU A 90 9.48 6.50 18.35
CA LEU A 90 9.75 5.72 19.56
C LEU A 90 11.18 5.17 19.50
N PRO A 91 11.86 5.02 20.65
CA PRO A 91 13.13 4.32 20.76
C PRO A 91 13.05 2.87 20.25
N ASP A 92 14.15 2.35 19.71
CA ASP A 92 14.21 0.99 19.14
C ASP A 92 13.96 -0.12 20.18
N ASP A 93 14.11 0.15 21.48
CA ASP A 93 13.87 -0.79 22.58
C ASP A 93 12.42 -0.77 23.11
N THR A 94 11.50 -0.19 22.33
CA THR A 94 10.09 0.01 22.75
C THR A 94 9.14 -1.06 22.20
N ASP A 95 9.62 -1.98 21.37
CA ASP A 95 8.79 -3.06 20.82
C ASP A 95 8.19 -3.91 21.96
N GLY A 96 6.85 -3.85 22.10
CA GLY A 96 6.09 -4.57 23.13
C GLY A 96 5.86 -3.79 24.44
N LYS A 97 6.37 -2.56 24.59
CA LYS A 97 6.08 -1.70 25.75
C LYS A 97 4.74 -0.98 25.57
N SER A 98 4.01 -0.80 26.67
CA SER A 98 2.76 -0.03 26.68
C SER A 98 3.05 1.45 26.46
N LEU A 99 2.12 2.17 25.83
CA LEU A 99 2.22 3.61 25.55
C LEU A 99 2.52 4.48 26.79
N GLY A 100 2.14 4.03 27.99
CA GLY A 100 2.42 4.74 29.24
C GLY A 100 3.82 4.50 29.83
N GLU A 101 4.66 3.70 29.17
CA GLU A 101 6.03 3.38 29.61
C GLU A 101 7.10 4.07 28.74
N ILE A 102 6.68 4.85 27.74
CA ILE A 102 7.55 5.40 26.67
C ILE A 102 7.82 6.89 26.87
N ASP A 103 8.09 7.30 28.10
CA ASP A 103 7.87 8.70 28.50
C ASP A 103 9.15 9.52 28.72
N ALA A 104 10.24 9.24 27.99
CA ALA A 104 11.42 10.13 28.04
C ALA A 104 12.26 10.24 26.75
N ALA A 105 12.28 9.22 25.89
CA ALA A 105 13.17 9.18 24.72
C ALA A 105 12.43 9.29 23.37
N THR A 106 11.12 9.56 23.39
CA THR A 106 10.29 9.73 22.20
C THR A 106 10.54 11.09 21.56
N LYS A 107 10.96 11.14 20.28
CA LYS A 107 11.02 12.40 19.54
C LYS A 107 9.58 12.84 19.21
N PRO A 108 9.23 14.13 19.40
CA PRO A 108 7.89 14.62 19.09
C PRO A 108 7.57 14.48 17.61
N ALA A 109 6.28 14.38 17.27
CA ALA A 109 5.82 14.37 15.89
C ALA A 109 6.21 15.68 15.20
N ILE A 110 6.74 15.56 13.98
CA ILE A 110 7.00 16.71 13.12
C ILE A 110 5.68 17.37 12.68
N SER A 111 5.68 18.70 12.59
CA SER A 111 4.55 19.44 12.04
C SER A 111 4.54 19.28 10.52
N ILE A 112 3.43 18.78 9.96
CA ILE A 112 3.21 18.68 8.52
C ILE A 112 2.08 19.64 8.14
N PRO A 113 2.26 20.49 7.11
CA PRO A 113 1.21 21.39 6.63
C PRO A 113 -0.11 20.66 6.35
N GLU A 114 -1.24 21.28 6.71
CA GLU A 114 -2.57 20.65 6.59
C GLU A 114 -2.93 20.24 5.15
N LYS A 115 -2.39 20.96 4.16
CA LYS A 115 -2.51 20.68 2.71
C LYS A 115 -1.90 19.35 2.27
N TYR A 116 -1.21 18.64 3.17
CA TYR A 116 -0.67 17.30 2.95
C TYR A 116 -1.25 16.25 3.93
N HIS A 117 -2.14 16.66 4.83
CA HIS A 117 -2.74 15.80 5.86
C HIS A 117 -4.26 15.88 5.78
N THR A 118 -4.91 16.67 6.63
CA THR A 118 -6.37 16.66 6.78
C THR A 118 -7.10 17.05 5.49
N ASN A 119 -6.53 18.01 4.76
CA ASN A 119 -7.04 18.48 3.47
C ASN A 119 -6.01 18.21 2.38
N SER A 120 -5.49 16.98 2.34
CA SER A 120 -4.39 16.68 1.43
C SER A 120 -4.76 16.90 -0.04
N GLU A 121 -3.93 17.67 -0.73
CA GLU A 121 -3.98 17.87 -2.18
C GLU A 121 -3.10 16.86 -2.94
N LEU A 122 -2.38 15.99 -2.22
CA LEU A 122 -1.54 14.97 -2.84
C LEU A 122 -2.40 13.85 -3.42
N GLU A 123 -2.10 13.47 -4.65
CA GLU A 123 -2.74 12.35 -5.34
C GLU A 123 -1.69 11.40 -5.92
N ALA A 124 -2.02 10.11 -5.97
CA ALA A 124 -1.22 9.10 -6.65
C ALA A 124 -2.14 8.10 -7.34
N THR A 125 -1.85 7.78 -8.59
CA THR A 125 -2.52 6.71 -9.34
C THR A 125 -1.61 5.51 -9.41
N VAL A 126 -1.96 4.45 -8.68
CA VAL A 126 -1.17 3.22 -8.63
C VAL A 126 -1.59 2.33 -9.79
N GLU A 127 -0.69 2.12 -10.73
CA GLU A 127 -0.94 1.30 -11.92
C GLU A 127 -0.52 -0.15 -11.71
N ALA A 128 -1.11 -1.08 -12.47
CA ALA A 128 -0.70 -2.48 -12.46
C ALA A 128 0.77 -2.65 -12.90
N GLY A 129 1.45 -3.67 -12.37
CA GLY A 129 2.80 -4.02 -12.77
C GLY A 129 3.45 -5.04 -11.83
N SER A 130 4.49 -5.72 -12.32
CA SER A 130 5.23 -6.74 -11.57
C SER A 130 6.26 -6.15 -10.61
N GLU A 131 6.84 -5.00 -10.95
CA GLU A 131 7.84 -4.31 -10.13
C GLU A 131 7.18 -3.35 -9.11
N PRO A 132 7.84 -2.99 -8.00
CA PRO A 132 7.34 -1.96 -7.10
C PRO A 132 7.07 -0.63 -7.82
N PHE A 133 5.95 0.02 -7.53
CA PHE A 133 5.64 1.36 -8.02
C PHE A 133 6.40 2.40 -7.20
N ILE A 134 7.12 3.30 -7.87
CA ILE A 134 7.93 4.33 -7.22
C ILE A 134 7.22 5.68 -7.34
N VAL A 135 6.93 6.32 -6.22
CA VAL A 135 6.35 7.67 -6.18
C VAL A 135 6.90 8.48 -5.01
N ASP A 136 7.47 9.64 -5.32
CA ASP A 136 8.11 10.52 -4.35
C ASP A 136 7.22 11.73 -4.04
N PHE A 137 7.34 12.28 -2.83
CA PHE A 137 6.57 13.43 -2.38
C PHE A 137 7.50 14.51 -1.80
N GLU A 138 7.56 15.65 -2.48
CA GLU A 138 8.27 16.83 -2.00
C GLU A 138 7.29 17.78 -1.30
N LEU A 139 7.41 17.88 0.02
CA LEU A 139 6.57 18.74 0.84
C LEU A 139 7.25 20.09 1.05
N LYS A 140 6.46 21.16 1.00
CA LYS A 140 6.90 22.54 1.28
C LYS A 140 5.95 23.19 2.25
N GLU A 141 6.45 23.95 3.21
CA GLU A 141 5.59 24.76 4.09
C GLU A 141 4.63 25.67 3.29
#